data_AF-A0AA42CGP9-F1
#
_entry.id   AF-A0AA42CGP9-F1
#
_cell.length_a   1.000
_cell.length_b   1.000
_cell.length_c   1.000
_cell.angle_alpha   90.00
_cell.angle_beta   90.00
_cell.angle_gamma   90.00
#
_symmetry.space_group_name_H-M   'P 1'
#
loop_
_entity.id
_entity.type
_entity.pdbx_description
1 polymer ?
#
loop_
_entity_poly.entity_id
_entity_poly.type
_entity_poly.pdbx_seq_one_letter_code
_entity_poly.pdbx_strand_id
1 'polypeptide(L)'
;MPDGVNDPRRPRPKLILHVEGAREDELARGLSAAEAVLRRDGDIDLEAAMVANASRDFIMLDGDLQPINDITEEEHRLAKLWEDALSAALDAGCAGWAEEPVRGFWLGIDTGGDTIRPWYVDPPIATFRLKDE
;
A
#
# COMPACT_ATOMS: atom_id res chain seq x y z
N MET A 1 20.67 2.52 22.82
CA MET A 1 19.64 3.19 22.02
C MET A 1 18.45 2.26 22.05
N PRO A 2 17.29 2.61 22.62
CA PRO A 2 16.14 1.72 22.54
C PRO A 2 15.62 1.79 21.11
N ASP A 3 15.65 0.65 20.46
CA ASP A 3 15.25 0.39 19.09
C ASP A 3 13.75 0.73 18.99
N GLY A 4 13.43 1.94 18.54
CA GLY A 4 12.07 2.48 18.46
C GLY A 4 11.11 1.71 17.53
N VAL A 5 11.55 0.56 17.04
CA VAL A 5 10.81 -0.39 16.21
C VAL A 5 9.82 -1.22 17.06
N ASN A 6 10.05 -1.34 18.37
CA ASN A 6 9.27 -2.24 19.25
C ASN A 6 8.58 -1.53 20.44
N ASP A 7 8.05 -0.30 20.27
CA ASP A 7 7.19 0.30 21.28
C ASP A 7 5.75 -0.28 21.17
N PRO A 8 5.27 -1.06 22.16
CA PRO A 8 3.93 -1.66 22.12
C PRO A 8 2.80 -0.63 22.19
N ARG A 9 3.12 0.64 22.45
CA ARG A 9 2.16 1.77 22.45
C ARG A 9 2.08 2.45 21.09
N ARG A 10 2.99 2.15 20.15
CA ARG A 10 2.89 2.68 18.79
C ARG A 10 1.71 2.00 18.09
N PRO A 11 0.72 2.75 17.58
CA PRO A 11 -0.37 2.16 16.83
C PRO A 11 0.22 1.34 15.66
N ARG A 12 -0.25 0.10 15.52
CA ARG A 12 0.24 -0.80 14.49
C ARG A 12 -0.09 -0.24 13.10
N PRO A 13 0.81 -0.39 12.12
CA PRO A 13 0.50 -0.04 10.74
C PRO A 13 -0.76 -0.78 10.29
N LYS A 14 -1.74 -0.05 9.76
CA LYS A 14 -2.95 -0.61 9.17
C LYS A 14 -2.92 -0.40 7.67
N LEU A 15 -3.34 -1.40 6.92
CA LEU A 15 -3.49 -1.27 5.49
C LEU A 15 -4.74 -0.43 5.18
N ILE A 16 -4.59 0.51 4.26
CA ILE A 16 -5.64 1.41 3.81
C ILE A 16 -5.82 1.23 2.31
N LEU A 17 -7.07 1.08 1.88
CA LEU A 17 -7.43 1.08 0.46
C LEU A 17 -8.42 2.19 0.20
N HIS A 18 -8.14 2.92 -0.87
CA HIS A 18 -9.07 3.84 -1.48
C HIS A 18 -9.28 3.45 -2.94
N VAL A 19 -10.55 3.45 -3.35
CA VAL A 19 -10.97 3.29 -4.74
C VAL A 19 -12.16 4.23 -4.94
N GLU A 20 -12.04 5.18 -5.87
CA GLU A 20 -13.09 6.14 -6.18
C GLU A 20 -14.34 5.42 -6.71
N GLY A 21 -15.49 5.66 -6.07
CA GLY A 21 -16.76 5.02 -6.42
C GLY A 21 -17.01 3.67 -5.75
N ALA A 22 -16.05 3.14 -5.00
CA ALA A 22 -16.22 1.87 -4.31
C ALA A 22 -17.03 1.98 -3.01
N ARG A 23 -17.85 0.96 -2.80
CA ARG A 23 -18.61 0.73 -1.57
C ARG A 23 -17.71 0.12 -0.49
N GLU A 24 -18.14 0.20 0.76
CA GLU A 24 -17.36 -0.33 1.88
C GLU A 24 -17.10 -1.85 1.77
N ASP A 25 -18.05 -2.63 1.26
CA ASP A 25 -17.90 -4.07 1.07
C ASP A 25 -16.92 -4.42 -0.06
N GLU A 26 -16.86 -3.59 -1.10
CA GLU A 26 -15.89 -3.67 -2.20
C GLU A 26 -14.48 -3.36 -1.68
N LEU A 27 -14.34 -2.26 -0.94
CA LEU A 27 -13.07 -1.88 -0.32
C LEU A 27 -12.58 -2.95 0.68
N ALA A 28 -13.48 -3.56 1.45
CA ALA A 28 -13.13 -4.63 2.38
C ALA A 28 -12.63 -5.90 1.67
N ARG A 29 -13.25 -6.28 0.53
CA ARG A 29 -12.75 -7.38 -0.31
C ARG A 29 -11.37 -7.08 -0.87
N GLY A 30 -11.16 -5.86 -1.37
CA GLY A 30 -9.87 -5.41 -1.89
C GLY A 30 -8.78 -5.47 -0.82
N LEU A 31 -9.05 -4.95 0.37
CA LEU A 31 -8.10 -5.00 1.50
C LEU A 31 -7.73 -6.43 1.90
N SER A 32 -8.72 -7.31 1.97
CA SER A 32 -8.47 -8.72 2.31
C SER A 32 -7.60 -9.42 1.26
N ALA A 33 -7.77 -9.08 -0.02
CA ALA A 33 -6.94 -9.63 -1.10
C ALA A 33 -5.51 -9.09 -1.07
N ALA A 34 -5.34 -7.78 -0.86
CA ALA A 34 -4.03 -7.15 -0.69
C ALA A 34 -3.26 -7.75 0.48
N GLU A 35 -3.92 -7.91 1.63
CA GLU A 35 -3.34 -8.52 2.82
C GLU A 35 -2.88 -9.97 2.58
N ALA A 36 -3.66 -10.77 1.84
CA ALA A 36 -3.28 -12.13 1.49
C ALA A 36 -2.01 -12.19 0.63
N VAL A 37 -1.82 -11.22 -0.27
CA VAL A 37 -0.58 -11.11 -1.07
C VAL A 37 0.60 -10.72 -0.18
N LEU A 38 0.42 -9.70 0.65
CA LEU A 38 1.47 -9.18 1.54
C LEU A 38 1.94 -10.23 2.55
N ARG A 39 1.05 -11.12 3.00
CA ARG A 39 1.38 -12.22 3.92
C ARG A 39 1.90 -13.50 3.27
N ARG A 40 1.86 -13.62 1.94
CA ARG A 40 2.14 -14.89 1.26
C ARG A 40 3.51 -15.47 1.62
N ASP A 41 4.49 -14.60 1.83
CA ASP A 41 5.88 -14.96 2.08
C ASP A 41 6.29 -14.75 3.57
N GLY A 42 5.31 -14.57 4.47
CA GLY A 42 5.51 -14.34 5.91
C GLY A 42 5.32 -12.88 6.34
N ASP A 43 5.80 -12.55 7.54
CA ASP A 43 5.79 -11.17 8.05
C ASP A 43 6.72 -10.30 7.21
N ILE A 44 6.15 -9.35 6.49
CA ILE A 44 6.89 -8.34 5.74
C ILE A 44 6.83 -7.00 6.48
N ASP A 45 7.92 -6.22 6.36
CA ASP A 45 7.89 -4.81 6.75
C ASP A 45 7.08 -4.02 5.72
N LEU A 46 5.82 -3.72 6.06
CA LEU A 46 4.92 -2.99 5.17
C LEU A 46 5.46 -1.59 4.83
N GLU A 47 6.08 -0.91 5.80
CA GLU A 47 6.61 0.44 5.59
C GLU A 47 7.75 0.39 4.57
N ALA A 48 8.65 -0.59 4.70
CA ALA A 48 9.69 -0.83 3.73
C ALA A 48 9.13 -1.15 2.33
N ALA A 49 8.07 -1.96 2.23
CA ALA A 49 7.45 -2.28 0.94
C ALA A 49 6.76 -1.08 0.28
N MET A 50 6.03 -0.28 1.04
CA MET A 50 5.42 0.95 0.55
C MET A 50 6.48 1.98 0.10
N VAL A 51 7.55 2.16 0.89
CA VAL A 51 8.66 3.07 0.57
C VAL A 51 9.41 2.57 -0.67
N ALA A 52 9.68 1.27 -0.79
CA ALA A 52 10.33 0.72 -1.97
C ALA A 52 9.47 0.92 -3.23
N ASN A 53 8.15 0.75 -3.14
CA ASN A 53 7.24 1.06 -4.23
C ASN A 53 7.29 2.54 -4.63
N ALA A 54 7.19 3.44 -3.65
CA ALA A 54 7.29 4.87 -3.90
C ALA A 54 8.65 5.25 -4.53
N SER A 55 9.76 4.73 -4.01
CA SER A 55 11.10 4.96 -4.55
C SER A 55 11.24 4.48 -6.00
N ARG A 56 10.62 3.35 -6.36
CA ARG A 56 10.61 2.85 -7.73
C ARG A 56 9.78 3.73 -8.68
N ASP A 57 8.62 4.19 -8.23
CA ASP A 57 7.72 5.03 -9.05
C ASP A 57 8.24 6.47 -9.18
N PHE A 58 9.02 6.94 -8.20
CA PHE A 58 9.66 8.25 -8.17
C PHE A 58 11.17 8.19 -8.46
N ILE A 59 11.64 7.23 -9.27
CA ILE A 59 13.03 7.25 -9.75
C ILE A 59 13.27 8.60 -10.44
N MET A 60 13.97 9.48 -9.73
CA MET A 60 14.47 10.71 -10.32
C MET A 60 15.64 10.31 -11.20
N LEU A 61 15.62 10.78 -12.45
CA LEU A 61 16.72 10.57 -13.37
C LEU A 61 17.65 11.78 -13.34
N ASP A 62 18.96 11.55 -13.44
CA ASP A 62 19.95 12.60 -13.57
C ASP A 62 19.93 13.21 -14.99
N GLY A 63 20.87 14.11 -15.27
CA GLY A 63 20.99 14.75 -16.59
C GLY A 63 21.29 13.79 -17.74
N ASP A 64 21.73 12.56 -17.44
CA ASP A 64 22.10 11.51 -18.40
C ASP A 64 21.07 10.36 -18.42
N LEU A 65 19.87 10.59 -17.87
CA LEU A 65 18.78 9.62 -17.77
C LEU A 65 19.14 8.37 -16.94
N GLN A 66 20.12 8.47 -16.03
CA GLN A 66 20.41 7.42 -15.06
C GLN A 66 19.61 7.64 -13.78
N PRO A 67 19.19 6.57 -13.07
CA PRO A 67 18.62 6.71 -11.73
C PRO A 67 19.57 7.51 -10.82
N ILE A 68 19.08 8.60 -10.22
CA ILE A 68 19.83 9.38 -9.22
C ILE A 68 20.10 8.52 -7.97
N ASN A 69 19.21 7.57 -7.69
CA ASN A 69 19.39 6.55 -6.66
C ASN A 69 19.26 5.16 -7.30
N ASP A 70 20.26 4.31 -7.08
CA ASP A 70 20.11 2.87 -7.28
C ASP A 70 19.19 2.32 -6.18
N ILE A 71 18.14 1.60 -6.59
CA ILE A 71 17.37 0.75 -5.67
C ILE A 71 17.94 -0.66 -5.71
N THR A 72 18.03 -1.29 -4.54
CA THR A 72 18.56 -2.65 -4.38
C THR A 72 17.60 -3.69 -4.96
N GLU A 73 18.10 -4.89 -5.25
CA GLU A 73 17.26 -6.03 -5.67
C GLU A 73 16.16 -6.36 -4.64
N GLU A 74 16.44 -6.17 -3.36
CA GLU A 74 15.46 -6.36 -2.30
C GLU A 74 14.37 -5.28 -2.33
N GLU A 75 14.72 -4.02 -2.57
CA GLU A 75 13.74 -2.96 -2.77
C GLU A 75 12.90 -3.19 -4.04
N HIS A 76 13.50 -3.68 -5.13
CA HIS A 76 12.75 -4.11 -6.31
C HIS A 76 11.72 -5.21 -5.98
N ARG A 77 12.13 -6.21 -5.20
CA ARG A 77 11.25 -7.30 -4.76
C ARG A 77 10.10 -6.78 -3.90
N LEU A 78 10.40 -5.90 -2.95
CA LEU A 78 9.42 -5.30 -2.04
C LEU A 78 8.44 -4.37 -2.78
N ALA A 79 8.93 -3.57 -3.72
CA ALA A 79 8.12 -2.72 -4.60
C ALA A 79 7.18 -3.56 -5.46
N LYS A 80 7.68 -4.66 -6.04
CA LYS A 80 6.87 -5.59 -6.83
C LYS A 80 5.77 -6.25 -6.00
N LEU A 81 6.09 -6.64 -4.76
CA LEU A 81 5.13 -7.22 -3.82
C LEU A 81 4.00 -6.22 -3.48
N TRP A 82 4.35 -4.94 -3.28
CA TRP A 82 3.36 -3.88 -3.06
C TRP A 82 2.43 -3.66 -4.26
N GLU A 83 2.99 -3.64 -5.47
CA GLU A 83 2.22 -3.60 -6.73
C GLU A 83 1.26 -4.78 -6.86
N ASP A 84 1.72 -6.01 -6.58
CA ASP A 84 0.88 -7.21 -6.63
C ASP A 84 -0.26 -7.11 -5.61
N ALA A 85 0.01 -6.57 -4.42
CA ALA A 85 -1.01 -6.35 -3.41
C ALA A 85 -2.05 -5.32 -3.87
N LEU A 86 -1.63 -4.22 -4.49
CA LEU A 86 -2.54 -3.23 -5.07
C LEU A 86 -3.36 -3.81 -6.22
N SER A 87 -2.75 -4.58 -7.12
CA SER A 87 -3.45 -5.26 -8.22
C SER A 87 -4.51 -6.21 -7.69
N ALA A 88 -4.17 -7.07 -6.71
CA ALA A 88 -5.12 -7.97 -6.09
C ALA A 88 -6.26 -7.22 -5.38
N ALA A 89 -5.97 -6.05 -4.79
CA ALA A 89 -6.97 -5.20 -4.18
C ALA A 89 -8.01 -4.70 -5.19
N LEU A 90 -7.53 -4.24 -6.37
CA LEU A 90 -8.39 -3.74 -7.44
C LEU A 90 -9.20 -4.87 -8.07
N ASP A 91 -8.59 -6.02 -8.33
CA ASP A 91 -9.28 -7.17 -8.93
C ASP A 91 -10.41 -7.67 -8.02
N ALA A 92 -10.17 -7.76 -6.71
CA ALA A 92 -11.18 -8.21 -5.76
C ALA A 92 -12.22 -7.13 -5.40
N GLY A 93 -11.78 -5.87 -5.29
CA GLY A 93 -12.62 -4.74 -4.91
C GLY A 93 -13.53 -4.28 -6.05
N CYS A 94 -13.01 -4.20 -7.26
CA CYS A 94 -13.73 -3.78 -8.46
C CYS A 94 -14.38 -4.94 -9.22
N ALA A 95 -14.42 -6.14 -8.64
CA ALA A 95 -15.06 -7.30 -9.26
C ALA A 95 -16.52 -6.99 -9.63
N GLY A 96 -16.83 -7.08 -10.93
CA GLY A 96 -18.17 -6.80 -11.47
C GLY A 96 -18.45 -5.35 -11.82
N TRP A 97 -17.46 -4.45 -11.72
CA TRP A 97 -17.57 -3.11 -12.28
C TRP A 97 -17.64 -3.19 -13.81
N ALA A 98 -18.33 -2.22 -14.42
CA ALA A 98 -18.25 -2.04 -15.87
C ALA A 98 -16.79 -1.78 -16.28
N GLU A 99 -16.43 -2.06 -17.53
CA GLU A 99 -15.08 -1.86 -18.09
C GLU A 99 -14.60 -0.38 -18.11
N GLU A 100 -15.29 0.51 -17.40
CA GLU A 100 -14.82 1.88 -17.23
C GLU A 100 -13.52 1.91 -16.41
N PRO A 101 -12.56 2.76 -16.79
CA PRO A 101 -11.32 2.92 -16.04
C PRO A 101 -11.62 3.45 -14.64
N VAL A 102 -11.02 2.82 -13.63
CA VAL A 102 -11.03 3.31 -12.25
C VAL A 102 -10.34 4.67 -12.22
N ARG A 103 -11.06 5.70 -11.76
CA ARG A 103 -10.62 7.11 -11.85
C ARG A 103 -9.56 7.49 -10.82
N GLY A 104 -9.60 6.88 -9.64
CA GLY A 104 -8.63 7.11 -8.57
C GLY A 104 -8.56 5.92 -7.63
N PHE A 105 -7.35 5.47 -7.31
CA PHE A 105 -7.12 4.40 -6.35
C PHE A 105 -5.74 4.55 -5.70
N TRP A 106 -5.59 4.06 -4.47
CA TRP A 106 -4.29 3.87 -3.84
C TRP A 106 -4.37 2.87 -2.69
N LEU A 107 -3.25 2.19 -2.44
CA LEU A 107 -2.99 1.37 -1.28
C LEU A 107 -1.94 2.06 -0.42
N GLY A 108 -2.13 2.15 0.89
CA GLY A 108 -1.17 2.77 1.79
C GLY A 108 -1.30 2.28 3.23
N ILE A 109 -0.60 2.96 4.14
CA ILE A 109 -0.45 2.55 5.54
C ILE A 109 -0.86 3.68 6.47
N ASP A 110 -1.75 3.41 7.42
CA ASP A 110 -2.02 4.26 8.57
C ASP A 110 -1.12 3.81 9.72
N THR A 111 -0.10 4.59 10.04
CA THR A 111 0.79 4.36 11.20
C THR A 111 0.27 5.02 12.49
N GLY A 112 -0.95 5.58 12.47
CA GLY A 112 -1.62 6.20 13.61
C GLY A 112 -1.04 7.55 14.06
N GLY A 113 -0.19 8.16 13.24
CA GLY A 113 0.25 9.55 13.36
C GLY A 113 0.25 10.17 11.97
N ASP A 114 -0.74 11.02 11.69
CA ASP A 114 -1.02 11.65 10.40
C ASP A 114 -1.24 10.68 9.23
N THR A 115 -2.51 10.34 8.99
CA THR A 115 -2.93 9.95 7.65
C THR A 115 -2.64 11.13 6.74
N ILE A 116 -1.55 11.10 5.97
CA ILE A 116 -1.31 12.07 4.90
C ILE A 116 -2.43 11.86 3.89
N ARG A 117 -3.51 12.64 4.02
CA ARG A 117 -4.60 12.69 3.04
C ARG A 117 -4.02 13.41 1.83
N PRO A 118 -3.76 12.73 0.70
CA PRO A 118 -3.15 13.41 -0.43
C PRO A 118 -4.16 14.32 -1.13
N TRP A 119 -5.47 14.21 -0.82
CA TRP A 119 -6.56 14.89 -1.52
C TRP A 119 -7.65 15.41 -0.57
N TYR A 120 -8.18 16.61 -0.87
CA TYR A 120 -9.05 17.47 -0.02
C TYR A 120 -10.53 17.04 0.10
N VAL A 121 -10.86 15.79 -0.21
CA VAL A 121 -12.21 15.24 -0.07
C VAL A 121 -12.17 14.18 1.04
N ASP A 122 -13.29 13.89 1.70
CA ASP A 122 -13.45 12.70 2.55
C ASP A 122 -13.99 11.55 1.66
N PRO A 123 -13.19 10.90 0.80
CA PRO A 123 -13.67 9.72 0.12
C PRO A 123 -13.86 8.57 1.09
N PRO A 124 -14.66 7.55 0.73
CA PRO A 124 -14.70 6.31 1.49
C PRO A 124 -13.29 5.69 1.51
N ILE A 125 -12.84 5.39 2.72
CA ILE A 125 -11.56 4.77 3.02
C ILE A 125 -11.86 3.58 3.92
N ALA A 126 -11.51 2.38 3.47
CA ALA A 126 -11.53 1.22 4.35
C ALA A 126 -10.14 1.05 4.98
N THR A 127 -10.12 0.62 6.24
CA THR A 127 -8.88 0.28 6.94
C THR A 127 -8.98 -1.15 7.44
N PHE A 128 -7.93 -1.92 7.25
CA PHE A 128 -7.84 -3.27 7.77
C PHE A 128 -6.69 -3.36 8.77
N ARG A 129 -7.00 -3.86 9.98
CA ARG A 129 -5.95 -4.18 10.94
C ARG A 129 -5.35 -5.52 10.57
N LEU A 130 -4.05 -5.55 10.32
CA LEU A 130 -3.33 -6.79 10.23
C LEU A 130 -3.50 -7.57 11.55
N LYS A 131 -4.01 -8.80 11.46
CA LYS A 131 -4.00 -9.75 12.57
C LYS A 131 -2.62 -10.40 12.65
N ASP A 132 -2.09 -10.53 13.86
CA ASP A 132 -0.95 -11.42 14.11
C ASP A 132 -1.51 -12.86 14.03
N GLU A 133 -0.81 -13.77 13.36
CA GLU A 133 -1.07 -15.21 13.46
C GLU A 133 -0.73 -15.74 14.86
#